data_AF-A0A0V0XC16-F1
#
_entry.id   AF-A0A0V0XC16-F1
#
_cell.length_a   1.000
_cell.length_b   1.000
_cell.length_c   1.000
_cell.angle_alpha   90.00
_cell.angle_beta   90.00
_cell.angle_gamma   90.00
#
_symmetry.space_group_name_H-M   'P 1'
#
loop_
_entity.id
_entity.type
_entity.pdbx_description
1 polymer ?
#
loop_
_entity_poly.entity_id
_entity_poly.type
_entity_poly.pdbx_seq_one_letter_code
_entity_poly.pdbx_strand_id
1 'polypeptide(L)'
;LYCLYFPFKIIRDLPPHNCPHAPKFKRLIKELHDTWQLSYHEERDRLRNAIREKLTQKFMREQAREDREMQESFSKQLEESRQDLQSRYNQQLKAELKKLSDRHQRQLNELKKKQWCWSCENEAIYHCCWNTSYCSVECQQQHWPTHRATCRRKTE
;
A
#
# COMPACT_ATOMS: atom_id res chain seq x y z
N LEU A 1 21.31 -11.07 -51.58
CA LEU A 1 21.84 -12.03 -52.59
C LEU A 1 22.24 -11.33 -53.90
N TYR A 2 21.50 -10.32 -54.38
CA TYR A 2 21.82 -9.60 -55.62
C TYR A 2 23.12 -8.76 -55.60
N CYS A 3 23.51 -8.14 -54.47
CA CYS A 3 24.74 -7.34 -54.36
C CYS A 3 26.05 -8.13 -54.58
N LEU A 4 26.09 -9.40 -54.19
CA LEU A 4 27.29 -10.24 -54.33
C LEU A 4 27.42 -10.83 -55.75
N TYR A 5 26.31 -10.95 -56.47
CA TYR A 5 26.24 -11.54 -57.80
C TYR A 5 26.71 -10.60 -58.93
N PHE A 6 26.53 -9.29 -58.75
CA PHE A 6 26.84 -8.30 -59.78
C PHE A 6 28.35 -8.12 -60.04
N PRO A 7 29.22 -8.03 -59.01
CA PRO A 7 30.66 -7.81 -59.23
C PRO A 7 31.42 -9.06 -59.69
N PHE A 8 31.02 -10.25 -59.22
CA PHE A 8 31.67 -11.52 -59.60
C PHE A 8 31.46 -11.86 -61.08
N LYS A 9 30.30 -11.47 -61.65
CA LYS A 9 30.02 -11.61 -63.08
C LYS A 9 30.94 -10.72 -63.93
N ILE A 10 31.15 -9.47 -63.49
CA ILE A 10 32.03 -8.50 -64.17
C ILE A 10 33.49 -8.97 -64.16
N ILE A 11 33.99 -9.55 -63.05
CA ILE A 11 35.37 -10.02 -62.95
C ILE A 11 35.61 -11.30 -63.75
N ARG A 12 34.63 -12.22 -63.76
CA ARG A 12 34.75 -13.53 -64.43
C ARG A 12 34.62 -13.43 -65.95
N ASP A 13 33.86 -12.45 -66.44
CA ASP A 13 33.55 -12.29 -67.86
C ASP A 13 34.47 -11.22 -68.54
N LEU A 14 35.55 -10.79 -67.88
CA LEU A 14 36.60 -9.95 -68.49
C LEU A 14 37.33 -10.76 -69.59
N PRO A 15 37.42 -10.26 -70.84
CA PRO A 15 38.14 -10.94 -71.91
C PRO A 15 39.60 -11.19 -71.50
N PRO A 16 40.22 -12.33 -71.86
CA PRO A 16 41.63 -12.57 -71.56
C PRO A 16 42.49 -11.54 -72.31
N HIS A 17 43.02 -10.55 -71.58
CA HIS A 17 43.91 -9.55 -72.14
C HIS A 17 45.35 -9.80 -71.67
N ASN A 18 46.25 -10.13 -72.61
CA ASN A 18 47.64 -10.47 -72.31
C ASN A 18 48.55 -9.21 -72.33
N CYS A 19 48.10 -8.14 -71.68
CA CYS A 19 48.82 -6.86 -71.56
C CYS A 19 49.55 -6.80 -70.21
N PRO A 20 50.76 -6.22 -70.12
CA PRO A 20 51.52 -6.12 -68.85
C PRO A 20 50.77 -5.44 -67.68
N HIS A 21 49.70 -4.67 -67.95
CA HIS A 21 48.88 -4.01 -66.94
C HIS A 21 47.77 -4.89 -66.32
N ALA A 22 47.50 -6.08 -66.89
CA ALA A 22 46.42 -6.97 -66.47
C ALA A 22 46.46 -7.38 -64.97
N PRO A 23 47.62 -7.72 -64.37
CA PRO A 23 47.69 -8.09 -62.97
C PRO A 23 47.39 -6.91 -62.02
N LYS A 24 47.82 -5.70 -62.40
CA LYS A 24 47.57 -4.47 -61.63
C LYS A 24 46.09 -4.12 -61.64
N PHE A 25 45.44 -4.20 -62.80
CA PHE A 25 44.02 -3.92 -62.94
C PHE A 25 43.15 -4.92 -62.14
N LYS A 26 43.49 -6.21 -62.19
CA LYS A 26 42.80 -7.25 -61.41
C LYS A 26 42.94 -7.05 -59.90
N ARG A 27 44.11 -6.61 -59.41
CA ARG A 27 44.32 -6.23 -58.00
C ARG A 27 43.45 -5.04 -57.60
N LEU A 28 43.44 -3.97 -58.40
CA LEU A 28 42.63 -2.79 -58.12
C LEU A 28 41.13 -3.11 -58.05
N ILE A 29 40.60 -3.93 -58.96
CA ILE A 29 39.20 -4.34 -58.91
C ILE A 29 38.91 -5.16 -57.64
N LYS A 30 39.82 -6.07 -57.27
CA LYS A 30 39.67 -6.86 -56.05
C LYS A 30 39.69 -5.97 -54.80
N GLU A 31 40.63 -5.05 -54.69
CA GLU A 31 40.72 -4.10 -53.56
C GLU A 31 39.46 -3.24 -53.44
N LEU A 32 38.93 -2.76 -54.57
CA LEU A 32 37.73 -1.94 -54.61
C LEU A 32 36.48 -2.77 -54.21
N HIS A 33 36.42 -4.04 -54.62
CA HIS A 33 35.39 -4.99 -54.20
C HIS A 33 35.45 -5.29 -52.70
N ASP A 34 36.63 -5.66 -52.20
CA ASP A 34 36.84 -6.00 -50.79
C ASP A 34 36.50 -4.80 -49.89
N THR A 35 36.92 -3.59 -50.29
CA THR A 35 36.58 -2.32 -49.59
C THR A 35 35.08 -2.06 -49.59
N TRP A 36 34.42 -2.20 -50.75
CA TRP A 36 32.97 -2.00 -50.83
C TRP A 36 32.20 -3.04 -50.02
N GLN A 37 32.58 -4.31 -50.08
CA GLN A 37 31.96 -5.37 -49.27
C GLN A 37 32.09 -5.10 -47.78
N LEU A 38 33.29 -4.71 -47.32
CA LEU A 38 33.51 -4.35 -45.92
C LEU A 38 32.61 -3.18 -45.50
N SER A 39 32.59 -2.09 -46.27
CA SER A 39 31.75 -0.92 -45.98
C SER A 39 30.24 -1.25 -45.94
N TYR A 40 29.78 -2.13 -46.84
CA TYR A 40 28.39 -2.58 -46.87
C TYR A 40 28.04 -3.44 -45.66
N HIS A 41 28.90 -4.37 -45.27
CA HIS A 41 28.69 -5.22 -44.09
C HIS A 41 28.69 -4.39 -42.80
N GLU A 42 29.63 -3.46 -42.68
CA GLU A 42 29.70 -2.52 -41.55
C GLU A 42 28.41 -1.69 -41.45
N GLU A 43 27.97 -1.05 -42.54
CA GLU A 43 26.80 -0.18 -42.50
C GLU A 43 25.51 -0.97 -42.24
N ARG A 44 25.38 -2.16 -42.83
CA ARG A 44 24.26 -3.08 -42.54
C ARG A 44 24.22 -3.47 -41.07
N ASP A 45 25.38 -3.77 -40.48
CA ASP A 45 25.46 -4.22 -39.10
C ASP A 45 25.24 -3.04 -38.13
N ARG A 46 25.71 -1.82 -38.47
CA ARG A 46 25.37 -0.57 -37.78
C ARG A 46 23.87 -0.33 -37.75
N LEU A 47 23.21 -0.35 -38.90
CA LEU A 47 21.76 -0.14 -38.99
C LEU A 47 20.97 -1.22 -38.23
N ARG A 48 21.40 -2.49 -38.33
CA ARG A 48 20.78 -3.59 -37.57
C ARG A 48 20.89 -3.35 -36.06
N ASN A 49 22.07 -2.96 -35.57
CA ASN A 49 22.28 -2.70 -34.15
C ASN A 49 21.48 -1.48 -33.68
N ALA A 50 21.46 -0.39 -34.45
CA ALA A 50 20.67 0.80 -34.14
C ALA A 50 19.16 0.50 -34.01
N ILE A 51 18.62 -0.32 -34.93
CA ILE A 51 17.22 -0.76 -34.84
C ILE A 51 16.99 -1.63 -33.60
N ARG A 52 17.88 -2.59 -33.34
CA ARG A 52 17.80 -3.47 -32.16
C ARG A 52 17.81 -2.66 -30.87
N GLU A 53 18.75 -1.74 -30.72
CA GLU A 53 18.86 -0.86 -29.56
C GLU A 53 17.61 -0.02 -29.37
N LYS A 54 17.08 0.58 -30.45
CA LYS A 54 15.85 1.38 -30.38
C LYS A 54 14.64 0.54 -29.94
N LEU A 55 14.52 -0.69 -30.45
CA LEU A 55 13.46 -1.60 -30.05
C LEU A 55 13.61 -2.04 -28.59
N THR A 56 14.82 -2.42 -28.16
CA THR A 56 15.10 -2.79 -26.77
C THR A 56 14.81 -1.62 -25.83
N GLN A 57 15.26 -0.40 -26.15
CA GLN A 57 14.97 0.78 -25.34
C GLN A 57 13.47 1.07 -25.26
N LYS A 58 12.73 0.94 -26.38
CA LYS A 58 11.28 1.13 -26.37
C LYS A 58 10.59 0.09 -25.49
N PHE A 59 10.96 -1.18 -25.62
CA PHE A 59 10.42 -2.25 -24.80
C PHE A 59 10.66 -2.02 -23.30
N MET A 60 11.90 -1.72 -22.91
CA MET A 60 12.25 -1.45 -21.51
C MET A 60 11.50 -0.24 -20.94
N ARG A 61 11.27 0.81 -21.74
CA ARG A 61 10.52 1.98 -21.32
C ARG A 61 9.04 1.68 -21.12
N GLU A 62 8.43 0.94 -22.04
CA GLU A 62 7.03 0.54 -21.91
C GLU A 62 6.84 -0.39 -20.73
N GLN A 63 7.70 -1.40 -20.56
CA GLN A 63 7.63 -2.30 -19.41
C GLN A 63 7.78 -1.55 -18.09
N ALA A 64 8.77 -0.65 -17.98
CA ALA A 64 8.94 0.17 -16.78
C ALA A 64 7.76 1.14 -16.54
N ARG A 65 7.04 1.54 -17.58
CA ARG A 65 5.84 2.38 -17.46
C ARG A 65 4.67 1.56 -16.94
N GLU A 66 4.41 0.39 -17.52
CA GLU A 66 3.36 -0.54 -17.08
C GLU A 66 3.59 -1.00 -15.63
N ASP A 67 4.82 -1.33 -15.27
CA ASP A 67 5.19 -1.71 -13.90
C ASP A 67 4.89 -0.58 -12.90
N ARG A 68 5.23 0.67 -13.25
CA ARG A 68 4.93 1.84 -12.40
C ARG A 68 3.44 2.08 -12.27
N GLU A 69 2.71 2.08 -13.39
CA GLU A 69 1.25 2.31 -13.39
C GLU A 69 0.53 1.23 -12.55
N MET A 70 0.97 -0.02 -12.66
CA MET A 70 0.45 -1.13 -11.86
C MET A 70 0.77 -0.94 -10.37
N GLN A 71 2.02 -0.61 -10.02
CA GLN A 71 2.43 -0.36 -8.63
C GLN A 71 1.67 0.81 -7.99
N GLU A 72 1.50 1.91 -8.72
CA GLU A 72 0.74 3.08 -8.27
C GLU A 72 -0.74 2.72 -8.06
N SER A 73 -1.34 1.98 -8.98
CA SER A 73 -2.73 1.50 -8.86
C SER A 73 -2.92 0.62 -7.62
N PHE A 74 -2.03 -0.36 -7.40
CA PHE A 74 -2.10 -1.21 -6.21
C PHE A 74 -1.87 -0.43 -4.92
N SER A 75 -0.89 0.47 -4.89
CA SER A 75 -0.62 1.31 -3.73
C SER A 75 -1.83 2.16 -3.35
N LYS A 76 -2.50 2.75 -4.35
CA LYS A 76 -3.72 3.53 -4.15
C LYS A 76 -4.86 2.67 -3.59
N GLN A 77 -5.11 1.50 -4.16
CA GLN A 77 -6.18 0.59 -3.68
C GLN A 77 -5.93 0.12 -2.24
N LEU A 78 -4.68 -0.16 -1.88
CA LEU A 78 -4.30 -0.53 -0.51
C LEU A 78 -4.55 0.63 0.46
N GLU A 79 -4.19 1.85 0.07
CA GLU A 79 -4.41 3.03 0.90
C GLU A 79 -5.90 3.34 1.09
N GLU A 80 -6.69 3.27 0.02
CA GLU A 80 -8.15 3.44 0.09
C GLU A 80 -8.80 2.39 1.00
N SER A 81 -8.39 1.12 0.87
CA SER A 81 -8.88 0.03 1.72
C SER A 81 -8.51 0.24 3.19
N ARG A 82 -7.28 0.72 3.46
CA ARG A 82 -6.81 1.04 4.81
C ARG A 82 -7.63 2.16 5.43
N GLN A 83 -7.88 3.23 4.67
CA GLN A 83 -8.66 4.39 5.13
C GLN A 83 -10.12 4.02 5.40
N ASP A 84 -10.75 3.23 4.52
CA ASP A 84 -12.12 2.74 4.74
C ASP A 84 -12.22 1.90 6.02
N LEU A 85 -11.29 0.95 6.20
CA LEU A 85 -11.27 0.11 7.40
C LEU A 85 -11.09 0.95 8.67
N GLN A 86 -10.16 1.89 8.66
CA GLN A 86 -9.91 2.78 9.80
C GLN A 86 -11.12 3.67 10.10
N SER A 87 -11.78 4.21 9.06
CA SER A 87 -12.99 5.01 9.20
C SER A 87 -14.12 4.20 9.85
N ARG A 88 -14.38 2.99 9.34
CA ARG A 88 -15.41 2.09 9.90
C ARG A 88 -15.11 1.72 11.35
N TYR A 89 -13.87 1.38 11.65
CA TYR A 89 -13.44 1.07 13.01
C TYR A 89 -13.68 2.25 13.96
N ASN A 90 -13.27 3.45 13.57
CA ASN A 90 -13.47 4.66 14.37
C ASN A 90 -14.97 4.98 14.59
N GLN A 91 -15.81 4.77 13.56
CA GLN A 91 -17.26 4.96 13.68
C GLN A 91 -17.88 3.95 14.64
N GLN A 92 -17.51 2.67 14.55
CA GLN A 92 -17.97 1.63 15.46
C GLN A 92 -17.54 1.92 16.90
N LEU A 93 -16.26 2.29 17.11
CA LEU A 93 -15.75 2.64 18.43
C LEU A 93 -16.52 3.83 19.03
N LYS A 94 -16.77 4.88 18.23
CA LYS A 94 -17.54 6.04 18.67
C LYS A 94 -18.99 5.67 19.04
N ALA A 95 -19.62 4.79 18.28
CA ALA A 95 -20.97 4.31 18.55
C ALA A 95 -21.04 3.51 19.87
N GLU A 96 -20.08 2.60 20.08
CA GLU A 96 -20.01 1.81 21.32
C GLU A 96 -19.69 2.66 22.54
N LEU A 97 -18.77 3.63 22.42
CA LEU A 97 -18.49 4.60 23.50
C LEU A 97 -19.73 5.42 23.86
N LYS A 98 -20.48 5.88 22.85
CA LYS A 98 -21.73 6.60 23.09
C LYS A 98 -22.77 5.71 23.78
N LYS A 99 -22.94 4.47 23.32
CA LYS A 99 -23.87 3.51 23.91
C LYS A 99 -23.52 3.19 25.37
N LEU A 100 -22.24 3.03 25.67
CA LEU A 100 -21.75 2.81 27.03
C LEU A 100 -22.01 4.04 27.92
N SER A 101 -21.71 5.24 27.41
CA SER A 101 -21.98 6.50 28.12
C SER A 101 -23.48 6.68 28.41
N ASP A 102 -24.34 6.47 27.40
CA ASP A 102 -25.79 6.59 27.55
C ASP A 102 -26.34 5.53 28.54
N ARG A 103 -25.81 4.30 28.52
CA ARG A 103 -26.17 3.25 29.49
C ARG A 103 -25.75 3.64 30.91
N HIS A 104 -24.52 4.11 31.09
CA HIS A 104 -24.00 4.52 32.38
C HIS A 104 -24.82 5.69 32.95
N GLN A 105 -25.16 6.68 32.13
CA GLN A 105 -25.99 7.81 32.54
C GLN A 105 -27.38 7.37 33.00
N ARG A 106 -28.00 6.40 32.30
CA ARG A 106 -29.28 5.82 32.74
C ARG A 106 -29.15 5.11 34.07
N GLN A 107 -28.11 4.31 34.26
CA GLN A 107 -27.85 3.64 35.54
C GLN A 107 -27.68 4.66 36.67
N LEU A 108 -26.88 5.71 36.48
CA LEU A 108 -26.74 6.78 37.47
C LEU A 108 -28.07 7.46 37.80
N ASN A 109 -28.91 7.72 36.81
CA ASN A 109 -30.21 8.33 37.02
C ASN A 109 -31.14 7.42 37.84
N GLU A 110 -31.12 6.11 37.59
CA GLU A 110 -31.87 5.15 38.41
C GLU A 110 -31.30 5.02 39.82
N LEU A 111 -29.97 5.03 39.96
CA LEU A 111 -29.32 4.99 41.27
C LEU A 111 -29.73 6.20 42.14
N LYS A 112 -29.76 7.40 41.55
CA LYS A 112 -30.16 8.64 42.23
C LYS A 112 -31.61 8.67 42.73
N LYS A 113 -32.48 7.79 42.23
CA LYS A 113 -33.90 7.71 42.64
C LYS A 113 -34.11 6.83 43.87
N LYS A 114 -33.11 6.08 44.30
CA LYS A 114 -33.20 5.11 45.39
C LYS A 114 -32.40 5.56 46.62
N GLN A 115 -32.72 4.95 47.77
CA GLN A 115 -31.92 5.09 48.99
C GLN A 115 -30.95 3.91 49.09
N TRP A 116 -29.75 4.17 49.60
CA TRP A 116 -28.67 3.20 49.63
C TRP A 116 -28.18 2.97 51.05
N CYS A 117 -27.88 1.71 51.36
CA CYS A 117 -27.37 1.29 52.65
C CYS A 117 -25.98 1.90 52.85
N TRP A 118 -25.80 2.65 53.94
CA TRP A 118 -24.51 3.26 54.24
C TRP A 118 -23.39 2.22 54.40
N SER A 119 -23.72 1.02 54.91
CA SER A 119 -22.73 0.00 55.25
C SER A 119 -22.31 -0.88 54.07
N CYS A 120 -23.20 -1.15 53.11
CA CYS A 120 -22.96 -2.17 52.07
C CYS A 120 -23.47 -1.81 50.67
N GLU A 121 -23.98 -0.59 50.47
CA GLU A 121 -24.43 -0.08 49.16
C GLU A 121 -25.58 -0.86 48.50
N ASN A 122 -26.21 -1.81 49.20
CA ASN A 122 -27.48 -2.40 48.78
C ASN A 122 -28.63 -1.39 48.94
N GLU A 123 -29.73 -1.61 48.23
CA GLU A 123 -30.93 -0.77 48.35
C GLU A 123 -31.44 -0.77 49.80
N ALA A 124 -31.55 0.42 50.39
CA ALA A 124 -31.96 0.58 51.78
C ALA A 124 -33.48 0.54 51.93
N ILE A 125 -33.94 -0.13 52.97
CA ILE A 125 -35.36 -0.24 53.33
C ILE A 125 -35.66 0.39 54.69
N TYR A 126 -34.65 0.61 55.52
CA TYR A 126 -34.77 1.25 56.84
C TYR A 126 -34.10 2.62 56.83
N HIS A 127 -34.86 3.66 57.17
CA HIS A 127 -34.32 5.01 57.32
C HIS A 127 -33.90 5.28 58.77
N CYS A 128 -32.71 5.86 58.99
CA CYS A 128 -32.28 6.30 60.33
C CYS A 128 -32.43 7.82 60.50
N CYS A 129 -31.65 8.60 59.74
CA CYS A 129 -31.70 10.06 59.68
C CYS A 129 -31.17 10.58 58.33
N TRP A 130 -31.05 11.91 58.15
CA TRP A 130 -30.57 12.52 56.90
C TRP A 130 -29.26 11.87 56.41
N ASN A 131 -29.25 11.40 55.16
CA ASN A 131 -28.13 10.74 54.50
C ASN A 131 -27.61 9.46 55.22
N THR A 132 -28.44 8.79 56.02
CA THR A 132 -28.08 7.49 56.63
C THR A 132 -29.28 6.55 56.65
N SER A 133 -29.22 5.52 55.80
CA SER A 133 -30.22 4.47 55.66
C SER A 133 -29.53 3.10 55.61
N TYR A 134 -30.26 2.02 55.87
CA TYR A 134 -29.74 0.65 55.93
C TYR A 134 -30.65 -0.35 55.21
N CYS A 135 -30.07 -1.42 54.66
CA CYS A 135 -30.85 -2.53 54.09
C CYS A 135 -31.28 -3.56 55.15
N SER A 136 -30.61 -3.60 56.31
CA SER A 136 -30.89 -4.56 57.37
C SER A 136 -30.49 -4.04 58.76
N VAL A 137 -30.99 -4.69 59.81
CA VAL A 137 -30.65 -4.35 61.21
C VAL A 137 -29.18 -4.68 61.50
N GLU A 138 -28.63 -5.73 60.88
CA GLU A 138 -27.22 -6.10 61.00
C GLU A 138 -26.32 -4.99 60.45
N CYS A 139 -26.67 -4.43 59.28
CA CYS A 139 -25.94 -3.30 58.70
C CYS A 139 -26.00 -2.05 59.60
N GLN A 140 -27.15 -1.82 60.24
CA GLN A 140 -27.30 -0.73 61.20
C GLN A 140 -26.44 -0.94 62.45
N GLN A 141 -26.49 -2.13 63.06
CA GLN A 141 -25.70 -2.45 64.26
C GLN A 141 -24.19 -2.37 63.98
N GLN A 142 -23.75 -2.80 62.80
CA GLN A 142 -22.35 -2.69 62.39
C GLN A 142 -21.88 -1.23 62.28
N HIS A 143 -22.71 -0.33 61.72
CA HIS A 143 -22.38 1.10 61.61
C HIS A 143 -22.67 1.88 62.90
N TRP A 144 -23.49 1.34 63.81
CA TRP A 144 -23.97 2.04 65.00
C TRP A 144 -22.86 2.62 65.91
N PRO A 145 -21.74 1.93 66.19
CA PRO A 145 -20.70 2.45 67.07
C PRO A 145 -20.16 3.81 66.62
N THR A 146 -20.06 4.05 65.31
CA THR A 146 -19.59 5.32 64.73
C THR A 146 -20.76 6.28 64.45
N HIS A 147 -21.91 5.77 64.02
CA HIS A 147 -23.06 6.61 63.69
C HIS A 147 -23.68 7.30 64.91
N ARG A 148 -23.74 6.61 66.07
CA ARG A 148 -24.48 7.10 67.26
C ARG A 148 -24.08 8.50 67.72
N ALA A 149 -22.81 8.89 67.54
CA ALA A 149 -22.30 10.20 67.94
C ALA A 149 -22.79 11.35 67.05
N THR A 150 -23.22 11.03 65.82
CA THR A 150 -23.64 12.01 64.80
C THR A 150 -25.09 11.82 64.35
N CYS A 151 -25.79 10.84 64.93
CA CYS A 151 -27.17 10.53 64.62
C CYS A 151 -28.07 11.75 64.91
N ARG A 152 -28.92 12.11 63.94
CA ARG A 152 -29.84 13.26 64.03
C ARG A 152 -31.29 12.85 64.30
N ARG A 153 -31.53 11.56 64.58
CA ARG A 153 -32.86 11.08 64.93
C ARG A 153 -33.20 11.61 66.32
N LYS A 154 -34.25 12.44 66.43
CA LYS A 154 -34.76 12.89 67.72
C LYS A 154 -35.31 11.69 68.48
N THR A 155 -34.83 11.47 69.69
CA THR A 155 -35.50 10.61 70.67
C THR A 155 -36.69 11.38 71.23
N GLU A 156 -37.90 10.97 70.87
CA GLU A 156 -39.11 11.32 71.64
C GLU A 156 -39.08 10.65 73.01
#